data_AF-A0A843ETT7-F1
#
_entry.id   AF-A0A843ETT7-F1
#
_cell.length_a   1.000
_cell.length_b   1.000
_cell.length_c   1.000
_cell.angle_alpha   90.00
_cell.angle_beta   90.00
_cell.angle_gamma   90.00
#
_symmetry.space_group_name_H-M   'P 1'
#
loop_
_entity.id
_entity.type
_entity.pdbx_description
1 polymer ?
#
loop_
_entity_poly.entity_id
_entity_poly.type
_entity_poly.pdbx_seq_one_letter_code
_entity_poly.pdbx_strand_id
1 'polypeptide(L)'
;MKNEFDLIGIVKFALIGLISSLLLGLLFYYATQFTIYQYSLIANPGLTVFAFPLSVMISVIILASYMENMKDSVVMGLIVGLLTGFFQSPIIFAAMGYMKGSWFETYIGSQVFLLLILGVVAAYFGNAYLKQRIH
;
A
#
# COMPACT_ATOMS: atom_id res chain seq x y z
N MET A 1 10.90 -17.08 25.96
CA MET A 1 10.63 -16.22 24.78
C MET A 1 10.26 -14.84 25.30
N LYS A 2 11.13 -13.84 25.13
CA LYS A 2 10.74 -12.45 25.42
C LYS A 2 9.78 -12.00 24.32
N ASN A 3 8.48 -11.96 24.65
CA ASN A 3 7.46 -11.26 23.87
C ASN A 3 7.57 -9.75 24.12
N GLU A 4 8.78 -9.20 23.98
CA GLU A 4 8.95 -7.74 24.03
C GLU A 4 8.65 -7.21 22.64
N PHE A 5 7.64 -6.34 22.56
CA PHE A 5 7.19 -5.70 21.34
C PHE A 5 8.26 -4.68 20.90
N ASP A 6 8.91 -4.89 19.75
CA ASP A 6 9.92 -3.95 19.26
C ASP A 6 9.27 -2.76 18.56
N LEU A 7 8.79 -1.81 19.36
CA LEU A 7 8.09 -0.61 18.86
C LEU A 7 8.97 0.22 17.91
N ILE A 8 10.27 0.33 18.20
CA ILE A 8 11.21 1.13 17.38
C ILE A 8 11.39 0.45 16.02
N GLY A 9 11.58 -0.85 16.00
CA GLY A 9 11.62 -1.65 14.79
C GLY A 9 10.34 -1.50 13.96
N ILE A 10 9.17 -1.68 14.59
CA ILE A 10 7.87 -1.54 13.93
C ILE A 10 7.72 -0.17 13.28
N VAL A 11 8.00 0.92 14.00
CA VAL A 11 7.85 2.28 13.48
C VAL A 11 8.80 2.52 12.31
N LYS A 12 10.05 2.07 12.40
CA LYS A 12 11.04 2.20 11.32
C LYS A 12 10.58 1.46 10.06
N PHE A 13 10.19 0.20 10.19
CA PHE A 13 9.72 -0.60 9.04
C PHE A 13 8.40 -0.06 8.49
N ALA A 14 7.49 0.41 9.34
CA ALA A 14 6.22 1.01 8.91
C ALA A 14 6.45 2.31 8.14
N LEU A 15 7.39 3.16 8.54
CA LEU A 15 7.73 4.38 7.81
C LEU A 15 8.28 4.07 6.42
N ILE A 16 9.20 3.10 6.32
CA ILE A 16 9.74 2.63 5.04
C ILE A 16 8.63 2.01 4.17
N GLY A 17 7.74 1.23 4.77
CA GLY A 17 6.59 0.62 4.11
C GLY A 17 5.60 1.66 3.58
N LEU A 18 5.31 2.70 4.35
CA LEU A 18 4.47 3.81 3.94
C LEU A 18 5.08 4.54 2.74
N ILE A 19 6.34 4.97 2.85
CA ILE A 19 7.01 5.71 1.76
C ILE A 19 7.08 4.86 0.49
N SER A 20 7.52 3.61 0.59
CA SER A 20 7.62 2.72 -0.56
C SER A 20 6.26 2.41 -1.20
N SER A 21 5.22 2.16 -0.42
CA SER A 21 3.88 1.87 -0.94
C SER A 21 3.22 3.10 -1.60
N LEU A 22 3.47 4.32 -1.09
CA LEU A 22 2.99 5.54 -1.75
C LEU A 22 3.73 5.79 -3.07
N LEU A 23 5.05 5.62 -3.10
CA LEU A 23 5.85 5.80 -4.32
C LEU A 23 5.50 4.75 -5.39
N LEU A 24 5.42 3.48 -5.01
CA LEU A 24 4.98 2.41 -5.91
C LEU A 24 3.52 2.58 -6.34
N GLY A 25 2.66 3.05 -5.45
CA GLY A 25 1.25 3.33 -5.75
C GLY A 25 1.12 4.42 -6.82
N LEU A 26 1.87 5.52 -6.66
CA LEU A 26 1.96 6.57 -7.68
C LEU A 26 2.53 6.05 -9.00
N LEU A 27 3.58 5.23 -8.96
CA LEU A 27 4.18 4.63 -10.15
C LEU A 27 3.14 3.77 -10.90
N PHE A 28 2.45 2.88 -10.20
CA PHE A 28 1.43 2.02 -10.81
C PHE A 28 0.24 2.82 -11.31
N TYR A 29 -0.19 3.83 -10.57
CA TYR A 29 -1.25 4.73 -11.01
C TYR A 29 -0.84 5.48 -12.28
N TYR A 30 0.40 5.98 -12.34
CA TYR A 30 0.93 6.64 -13.52
C TYR A 30 1.07 5.70 -14.72
N ALA A 31 1.45 4.44 -14.50
CA ALA A 31 1.57 3.44 -15.57
C ALA A 31 0.20 3.01 -16.12
N THR A 32 -0.81 2.91 -15.25
CA THR A 32 -2.14 2.42 -15.61
C THR A 32 -3.09 3.52 -16.08
N GLN A 33 -2.82 4.80 -15.83
CA GLN A 33 -3.70 5.88 -16.29
C GLN A 33 -3.81 5.97 -17.82
N PHE A 34 -2.85 5.44 -18.59
CA PHE A 34 -2.91 5.41 -20.06
C PHE A 34 -3.94 4.42 -20.59
N THR A 35 -4.46 3.51 -19.76
CA THR A 35 -5.61 2.67 -20.12
C THR A 35 -6.94 3.42 -20.03
N ILE A 36 -6.94 4.66 -19.51
CA ILE A 36 -8.11 5.53 -19.49
C ILE A 36 -8.18 6.24 -20.85
N TYR A 37 -9.05 5.78 -21.74
CA TYR A 37 -9.35 6.53 -22.98
C TYR A 37 -10.04 7.85 -22.64
N GLN A 38 -9.51 8.96 -23.16
CA GLN A 38 -10.10 10.31 -23.09
C GLN A 38 -11.30 10.47 -24.04
N TYR A 39 -12.27 9.56 -24.02
CA TYR A 39 -13.57 9.81 -24.66
C TYR A 39 -14.66 9.82 -23.59
N SER A 40 -15.23 11.01 -23.42
CA SER A 40 -16.31 11.36 -22.50
C SER A 40 -17.40 10.29 -22.42
N LEU A 41 -17.79 9.97 -21.18
CA LEU A 41 -19.04 9.33 -20.72
C LEU A 41 -18.96 7.88 -20.20
N ILE A 42 -17.83 7.16 -20.29
CA ILE A 42 -17.64 5.90 -19.56
C ILE A 42 -16.25 5.87 -18.92
N ALA A 43 -16.15 6.35 -17.68
CA ALA A 43 -14.93 6.24 -16.90
C ALA A 43 -14.81 4.80 -16.36
N ASN A 44 -14.11 3.94 -17.10
CA ASN A 44 -13.69 2.63 -16.57
C ASN A 44 -12.35 2.82 -15.82
N PRO A 45 -12.30 2.61 -14.49
CA PRO A 45 -11.05 2.74 -13.75
C PRO A 45 -10.00 1.69 -14.16
N GLY A 46 -10.39 0.61 -14.84
CA GLY A 46 -9.47 -0.39 -15.36
C GLY A 46 -8.52 -0.91 -14.28
N LEU A 47 -7.21 -0.96 -14.59
CA LEU A 47 -6.18 -1.42 -13.66
C LEU A 47 -5.79 -0.37 -12.60
N THR A 48 -6.19 0.90 -12.77
CA THR A 48 -5.79 1.99 -11.86
C THR A 48 -6.33 1.79 -10.44
N VAL A 49 -7.47 1.10 -10.31
CA VAL A 49 -8.08 0.75 -9.02
C VAL A 49 -7.17 -0.16 -8.17
N PHE A 50 -6.24 -0.88 -8.79
CA PHE A 50 -5.32 -1.81 -8.12
C PHE A 50 -3.94 -1.21 -7.85
N ALA A 51 -3.69 0.04 -8.21
CA ALA A 51 -2.37 0.67 -8.06
C ALA A 51 -1.86 0.65 -6.61
N PHE A 52 -2.64 1.19 -5.67
CA PHE A 52 -2.28 1.20 -4.25
C PHE A 52 -2.42 -0.17 -3.56
N PRO A 53 -3.42 -1.00 -3.89
CA PRO A 53 -3.49 -2.38 -3.41
C PRO A 53 -2.22 -3.19 -3.71
N LEU A 54 -1.75 -3.15 -4.97
CA LEU A 54 -0.54 -3.87 -5.37
C LEU A 54 0.70 -3.27 -4.71
N SER A 55 0.78 -1.95 -4.56
CA SER A 55 1.92 -1.32 -3.92
C SER A 55 2.04 -1.69 -2.44
N VAL A 56 0.93 -1.70 -1.69
CA VAL A 56 0.90 -2.16 -0.28
C VAL A 56 1.30 -3.62 -0.20
N MET A 57 0.77 -4.49 -1.06
CA MET A 57 1.13 -5.91 -1.04
C MET A 57 2.62 -6.11 -1.26
N ILE A 58 3.21 -5.51 -2.31
CA ILE A 58 4.63 -5.67 -2.62
C ILE A 58 5.51 -5.12 -1.50
N SER A 59 5.27 -3.88 -1.07
CA SER A 59 6.06 -3.23 -0.02
C SER A 59 6.00 -4.01 1.30
N VAL A 60 4.80 -4.38 1.73
CA VAL A 60 4.61 -5.03 3.03
C VAL A 60 5.11 -6.47 3.02
N ILE A 61 4.91 -7.25 1.94
CA ILE A 61 5.44 -8.63 1.83
C ILE A 61 6.96 -8.63 2.00
N ILE A 62 7.66 -7.74 1.28
CA ILE A 62 9.11 -7.67 1.30
C ILE A 62 9.58 -7.25 2.70
N LEU A 63 9.04 -6.17 3.26
CA LEU A 63 9.48 -5.68 4.57
C LEU A 63 9.17 -6.66 5.71
N ALA A 64 7.99 -7.29 5.68
CA ALA A 64 7.60 -8.27 6.70
C ALA A 64 8.49 -9.52 6.69
N SER A 65 9.05 -9.91 5.54
CA SER A 65 9.99 -11.04 5.46
C SER A 65 11.31 -10.80 6.21
N TYR A 66 11.71 -9.54 6.41
CA TYR A 66 12.91 -9.16 7.16
C TYR A 66 12.67 -9.00 8.67
N MET A 67 11.43 -9.12 9.14
CA MET A 67 11.10 -8.96 10.56
C MET A 67 11.21 -10.29 11.32
N GLU A 68 11.72 -10.24 12.55
CA GLU A 68 11.90 -11.43 13.37
C GLU A 68 10.56 -11.99 13.87
N ASN A 69 9.70 -11.12 14.38
CA ASN A 69 8.44 -11.46 15.03
C ASN A 69 7.23 -11.23 14.11
N MET A 70 6.40 -12.26 14.00
CA MET A 70 5.17 -12.23 13.20
C MET A 70 4.13 -11.22 13.72
N LYS A 71 4.04 -11.00 15.04
CA LYS A 71 3.10 -10.02 15.59
C LYS A 71 3.51 -8.60 15.19
N ASP A 72 4.80 -8.32 15.26
CA ASP A 72 5.37 -7.02 14.93
C ASP A 72 5.20 -6.74 13.43
N SER A 73 5.39 -7.75 12.58
CA SER A 73 5.15 -7.62 11.14
C SER A 73 3.69 -7.34 10.81
N VAL A 74 2.74 -8.03 11.46
CA VAL A 74 1.31 -7.80 11.28
C VAL A 74 0.93 -6.38 11.70
N VAL A 75 1.46 -5.89 12.81
CA VAL A 75 1.20 -4.52 13.29
C VAL A 75 1.80 -3.50 12.34
N MET A 76 3.00 -3.74 11.83
CA MET A 76 3.61 -2.92 10.77
C MET A 76 2.71 -2.90 9.52
N GLY A 77 2.24 -4.05 9.05
CA GLY A 77 1.34 -4.16 7.89
C GLY A 77 0.02 -3.42 8.09
N LEU A 78 -0.54 -3.46 9.30
CA LEU A 78 -1.73 -2.69 9.68
C LEU A 78 -1.46 -1.19 9.57
N ILE A 79 -0.35 -0.71 10.13
CA ILE A 79 0.02 0.72 10.09
C ILE A 79 0.22 1.16 8.64
N VAL A 80 0.97 0.40 7.83
CA VAL A 80 1.21 0.74 6.42
C VAL A 80 -0.10 0.76 5.64
N GLY A 81 -0.93 -0.28 5.75
CA GLY A 81 -2.21 -0.35 5.04
C GLY A 81 -3.16 0.80 5.40
N LEU A 82 -3.26 1.13 6.69
CA LEU A 82 -4.08 2.24 7.19
C LEU A 82 -3.58 3.58 6.66
N LEU A 83 -2.29 3.89 6.86
CA LEU A 83 -1.72 5.18 6.48
C LEU A 83 -1.70 5.36 4.97
N THR A 84 -1.35 4.33 4.19
CA THR A 84 -1.40 4.41 2.72
C THR A 84 -2.82 4.67 2.23
N GLY A 85 -3.84 4.07 2.86
CA GLY A 85 -5.24 4.36 2.53
C GLY A 85 -5.67 5.79 2.82
N PHE A 86 -5.16 6.41 3.88
CA PHE A 86 -5.43 7.83 4.15
C PHE A 86 -4.66 8.77 3.22
N PHE A 87 -3.43 8.42 2.86
CA PHE A 87 -2.54 9.27 2.09
C PHE A 87 -2.63 9.08 0.57
N GLN A 88 -3.32 8.05 0.07
CA GLN A 88 -3.42 7.80 -1.39
C GLN A 88 -4.08 8.97 -2.15
N SER A 89 -5.19 9.53 -1.67
CA SER A 89 -5.81 10.66 -2.38
C SER A 89 -4.93 11.91 -2.27
N PRO A 90 -4.50 12.36 -1.07
CA PRO A 90 -3.63 13.53 -0.94
C PRO A 90 -2.35 13.44 -1.78
N ILE A 91 -1.72 12.26 -1.86
CA ILE A 91 -0.49 12.10 -2.65
C ILE A 91 -0.77 12.21 -4.16
N ILE A 92 -1.92 11.71 -4.65
CA ILE A 92 -2.31 11.89 -6.06
C ILE A 92 -2.60 13.35 -6.35
N PHE A 93 -3.32 14.07 -5.46
CA PHE A 93 -3.54 15.51 -5.61
C PHE A 93 -2.23 16.28 -5.69
N ALA A 94 -1.28 15.98 -4.80
CA ALA A 94 0.01 16.63 -4.76
C ALA A 94 0.88 16.32 -6.00
N ALA A 95 0.88 15.06 -6.46
CA ALA A 95 1.76 14.62 -7.55
C ALA A 95 1.20 14.92 -8.95
N MET A 96 -0.13 14.92 -9.11
CA MET A 96 -0.78 14.93 -10.43
C MET A 96 -1.81 16.05 -10.61
N GLY A 97 -2.03 16.85 -9.57
CA GLY A 97 -2.92 18.01 -9.59
C GLY A 97 -4.40 17.67 -9.41
N TYR A 98 -5.19 18.74 -9.32
CA TYR A 98 -6.60 18.70 -8.92
C TYR A 98 -7.49 17.84 -9.82
N MET A 99 -7.30 17.90 -11.14
CA MET A 99 -8.14 17.16 -12.10
C MET A 99 -8.01 15.64 -11.90
N LYS A 100 -6.78 15.15 -11.69
CA LYS A 100 -6.49 13.71 -11.52
C LYS A 100 -6.86 13.23 -10.12
N GLY A 101 -6.61 14.04 -9.09
CA GLY A 101 -7.05 13.74 -7.73
C GLY A 101 -8.58 13.63 -7.63
N SER A 102 -9.31 14.59 -8.23
CA SER A 102 -10.78 14.58 -8.23
C SER A 102 -11.36 13.38 -8.97
N TRP A 103 -10.75 12.99 -10.11
CA TRP A 103 -11.14 11.77 -10.81
C TRP A 103 -10.91 10.52 -9.95
N PHE A 104 -9.74 10.41 -9.30
CA PHE A 104 -9.44 9.29 -8.42
C PHE A 104 -10.48 9.17 -7.29
N GLU A 105 -10.80 10.26 -6.61
CA GLU A 105 -11.81 10.22 -5.54
C GLU A 105 -13.22 9.90 -6.04
N THR A 106 -13.59 10.40 -7.21
CA THR A 106 -14.92 10.19 -7.78
C THR A 106 -15.16 8.74 -8.21
N TYR A 107 -14.15 8.08 -8.79
CA TYR A 107 -14.31 6.78 -9.45
C TYR A 107 -13.66 5.60 -8.72
N ILE A 108 -12.63 5.86 -7.90
CA ILE A 108 -11.93 4.84 -7.11
C ILE A 108 -12.23 5.03 -5.62
N GLY A 109 -12.21 6.27 -5.16
CA GLY A 109 -12.45 6.61 -3.76
C GLY A 109 -11.34 6.16 -2.82
N SER A 110 -11.54 6.43 -1.53
CA SER A 110 -10.63 5.95 -0.49
C SER A 110 -10.77 4.43 -0.31
N GLN A 111 -9.63 3.72 -0.35
CA GLN A 111 -9.57 2.27 -0.20
C GLN A 111 -9.03 1.85 1.18
N VAL A 112 -9.17 2.71 2.20
CA VAL A 112 -8.57 2.51 3.55
C VAL A 112 -8.83 1.12 4.11
N PHE A 113 -10.08 0.67 4.12
CA PHE A 113 -10.42 -0.63 4.71
C PHE A 113 -9.82 -1.80 3.93
N LEU A 114 -9.84 -1.72 2.60
CA LEU A 114 -9.22 -2.73 1.73
C LEU A 114 -7.71 -2.78 1.95
N LEU A 115 -7.04 -1.62 1.97
CA LEU A 115 -5.60 -1.53 2.14
C LEU A 115 -5.14 -1.96 3.53
N LEU A 116 -5.95 -1.70 4.57
CA LEU A 116 -5.71 -2.22 5.91
C LEU A 116 -5.70 -3.76 5.92
N ILE A 117 -6.73 -4.39 5.36
CA ILE A 117 -6.82 -5.86 5.30
C ILE A 117 -5.67 -6.43 4.49
N LEU A 118 -5.41 -5.86 3.31
CA LEU A 118 -4.31 -6.30 2.44
C LEU A 118 -2.95 -6.14 3.12
N GLY A 119 -2.73 -5.05 3.86
CA GLY A 119 -1.50 -4.84 4.63
C GLY A 119 -1.29 -5.94 5.69
N VAL A 120 -2.33 -6.31 6.44
CA VAL A 120 -2.26 -7.40 7.43
C VAL A 120 -1.98 -8.75 6.76
N VAL A 121 -2.72 -9.08 5.71
CA VAL A 121 -2.57 -10.35 4.98
C VAL A 121 -1.19 -10.44 4.32
N ALA A 122 -0.73 -9.37 3.70
CA ALA A 122 0.59 -9.25 3.09
C ALA A 122 1.72 -9.43 4.13
N ALA A 123 1.58 -8.81 5.30
CA ALA A 123 2.55 -8.92 6.37
C ALA A 123 2.64 -10.33 6.95
N TYR A 124 1.48 -10.96 7.18
CA TYR A 124 1.43 -12.36 7.59
C TYR A 124 2.08 -13.25 6.54
N PHE A 125 1.72 -13.07 5.27
CA PHE A 125 2.25 -13.89 4.19
C PHE A 125 3.77 -13.75 4.03
N GLY A 126 4.28 -12.51 4.03
CA GLY A 126 5.70 -12.22 3.92
C GLY A 126 6.51 -12.80 5.08
N ASN A 127 6.01 -12.68 6.31
CA ASN A 127 6.73 -13.17 7.48
C ASN A 127 6.64 -14.70 7.64
N ALA A 128 5.47 -15.30 7.43
CA ALA A 128 5.25 -16.72 7.65
C ALA A 128 5.84 -17.58 6.52
N TYR A 129 5.72 -17.16 5.26
CA TYR A 129 6.07 -17.99 4.10
C TYR A 129 7.32 -17.51 3.37
N LEU A 130 7.47 -16.20 3.13
CA LEU A 130 8.57 -15.69 2.30
C LEU A 130 9.89 -15.62 3.08
N LYS A 131 9.83 -15.32 4.39
CA LYS A 131 11.00 -15.28 5.27
C LYS A 131 11.87 -16.54 5.18
N GLN A 132 11.25 -17.72 5.14
CA GLN A 132 11.94 -19.02 5.05
C GLN A 132 12.65 -19.28 3.71
N ARG A 133 12.43 -18.43 2.70
CA ARG A 133 13.06 -18.55 1.39
C ARG A 133 14.15 -17.52 1.14
N ILE A 134 14.16 -16.44 1.92
CA ILE A 134 15.16 -15.36 1.84
C ILE A 134 16.29 -15.61 2.84
N HIS A 135 16.01 -16.31 3.94
CA HIS A 135 16.94 -16.73 5.00
C HIS A 135 16.94 -18.24 5.13
#